data_AF-A0A651FPU0-F1
#
_entry.id   AF-A0A651FPU0-F1
#
_cell.length_a   1.000
_cell.length_b   1.000
_cell.length_c   1.000
_cell.angle_alpha   90.00
_cell.angle_beta   90.00
_cell.angle_gamma   90.00
#
_symmetry.space_group_name_H-M   'P 1'
#
loop_
_entity.id
_entity.type
_entity.pdbx_description
1 polymer ?
#
loop_
_entity_poly.entity_id
_entity_poly.type
_entity_poly.pdbx_seq_one_letter_code
_entity_poly.pdbx_strand_id
1 'polypeptide(L)'
;MEQLIIPPQDLQAFDDFTAAEPVAVDLVYAEASHRDNIFGIALYRKEAKLWGHKDMVALVLAAARICNREYGWILEVKDCLRPVEAQAAMQETEIVRAHPEWMVEPRLLSPPGKGGHPRGMAVDLVPLTENGEDIDMGTRFDHFTEDRNNNPAARNYTAFSDDPAYNRMICENRDKLTAAMTGAAQEAGRVLLPLPQEWWDFRFMPEETARFAPLADADLPEEMKIVNPVYAAAPQQERSSADG
;
A
#
# COMPACT_ATOMS: atom_id res chain seq x y z
N MET A 1 -18.23 19.79 -3.82
CA MET A 1 -17.77 19.62 -5.22
C MET A 1 -17.92 18.16 -5.56
N GLU A 2 -18.37 17.87 -6.78
CA GLU A 2 -18.41 16.50 -7.30
C GLU A 2 -16.98 15.98 -7.46
N GLN A 3 -16.72 14.74 -7.02
CA GLN A 3 -15.40 14.13 -7.14
C GLN A 3 -15.18 13.63 -8.57
N LEU A 4 -13.93 13.68 -9.04
CA LEU A 4 -13.53 13.14 -10.33
C LEU A 4 -13.49 11.60 -10.30
N ILE A 5 -13.79 10.98 -11.42
CA ILE A 5 -13.62 9.53 -11.61
C ILE A 5 -12.26 9.27 -12.24
N ILE A 6 -11.51 8.31 -11.71
CA ILE A 6 -10.27 7.83 -12.32
C ILE A 6 -10.66 6.92 -13.48
N PRO A 7 -10.35 7.27 -14.72
CA PRO A 7 -10.73 6.43 -15.84
C PRO A 7 -9.77 5.24 -15.97
N PRO A 8 -10.21 4.08 -16.48
CA PRO A 8 -9.36 2.88 -16.55
C PRO A 8 -8.02 3.07 -17.28
N GLN A 9 -7.94 3.94 -18.28
CA GLN A 9 -6.69 4.24 -18.98
C GLN A 9 -5.64 4.97 -18.12
N ASP A 10 -6.03 5.51 -16.97
CA ASP A 10 -5.11 6.11 -16.00
C ASP A 10 -4.62 5.09 -14.96
N LEU A 11 -5.00 3.81 -15.10
CA LEU A 11 -4.45 2.70 -14.31
C LEU A 11 -3.44 1.93 -15.15
N GLN A 12 -2.32 1.56 -14.51
CA GLN A 12 -1.27 0.73 -15.10
C GLN A 12 -0.90 -0.39 -14.14
N ALA A 13 -0.60 -1.57 -14.67
CA ALA A 13 -0.18 -2.72 -13.88
C ALA A 13 1.33 -2.67 -13.68
N PHE A 14 1.78 -2.81 -12.43
CA PHE A 14 3.21 -2.93 -12.11
C PHE A 14 3.85 -4.16 -12.74
N ASP A 15 3.08 -5.24 -12.90
CA ASP A 15 3.47 -6.49 -13.54
C ASP A 15 4.08 -6.26 -14.92
N ASP A 16 3.55 -5.30 -15.69
CA ASP A 16 3.95 -5.01 -17.06
C ASP A 16 5.37 -4.39 -17.16
N PHE A 17 5.94 -3.96 -16.04
CA PHE A 17 7.26 -3.32 -15.97
C PHE A 17 8.36 -4.21 -15.39
N THR A 18 8.01 -5.33 -14.76
CA THR A 18 8.95 -6.21 -14.03
C THR A 18 10.09 -6.78 -14.88
N ALA A 19 9.88 -6.90 -16.20
CA ALA A 19 10.91 -7.39 -17.12
C ALA A 19 11.94 -6.33 -17.55
N ALA A 20 11.62 -5.04 -17.39
CA ALA A 20 12.40 -3.92 -17.92
C ALA A 20 12.88 -2.93 -16.85
N GLU A 21 12.29 -2.96 -15.67
CA GLU A 21 12.56 -2.06 -14.57
C GLU A 21 12.97 -2.85 -13.33
N PRO A 22 13.76 -2.26 -12.40
CA PRO A 22 14.17 -2.91 -11.16
C PRO A 22 13.02 -2.92 -10.13
N VAL A 23 11.87 -3.44 -10.55
CA VAL A 23 10.66 -3.61 -9.74
C VAL A 23 10.23 -5.07 -9.76
N ALA A 24 9.72 -5.53 -8.63
CA ALA A 24 9.06 -6.81 -8.50
C ALA A 24 7.61 -6.58 -8.04
N VAL A 25 6.76 -7.60 -8.22
CA VAL A 25 5.39 -7.59 -7.73
C VAL A 25 5.19 -8.82 -6.87
N ASP A 26 4.70 -8.61 -5.66
CA ASP A 26 4.20 -9.66 -4.79
C ASP A 26 2.75 -9.34 -4.43
N LEU A 27 1.82 -10.08 -5.03
CA LEU A 27 0.38 -9.89 -4.82
C LEU A 27 -0.05 -10.53 -3.51
N VAL A 28 0.41 -9.95 -2.39
CA VAL A 28 0.31 -10.49 -1.01
C VAL A 28 -1.09 -11.03 -0.69
N TYR A 29 -2.12 -10.26 -1.04
CA TYR A 29 -3.49 -10.56 -0.66
C TYR A 29 -4.23 -11.53 -1.61
N ALA A 30 -3.55 -12.10 -2.61
CA ALA A 30 -4.13 -13.14 -3.48
C ALA A 30 -4.14 -14.53 -2.86
N GLU A 31 -3.31 -14.79 -1.84
CA GLU A 31 -3.23 -16.08 -1.17
C GLU A 31 -3.38 -15.91 0.35
N ALA A 32 -4.33 -16.66 0.93
CA ALA A 32 -4.65 -16.57 2.35
C ALA A 32 -3.48 -17.00 3.26
N SER A 33 -2.64 -17.93 2.78
CA SER A 33 -1.47 -18.43 3.49
C SER A 33 -0.18 -17.69 3.15
N HIS A 34 -0.26 -16.56 2.43
CA HIS A 34 0.92 -15.77 2.13
C HIS A 34 1.57 -15.27 3.42
N ARG A 35 2.90 -15.34 3.51
CA ARG A 35 3.64 -15.07 4.75
C ARG A 35 3.45 -13.64 5.27
N ASP A 36 3.20 -12.71 4.36
CA ASP A 36 3.03 -11.28 4.66
C ASP A 36 1.55 -10.86 4.64
N ASN A 37 0.61 -11.80 4.46
CA ASN A 37 -0.83 -11.53 4.52
C ASN A 37 -1.36 -11.82 5.93
N ILE A 38 -1.42 -10.78 6.77
CA ILE A 38 -1.90 -10.91 8.16
C ILE A 38 -3.41 -11.17 8.24
N PHE A 39 -4.17 -10.91 7.18
CA PHE A 39 -5.63 -10.99 7.16
C PHE A 39 -6.16 -12.42 7.03
N GLY A 40 -5.30 -13.37 6.66
CA GLY A 40 -5.63 -14.81 6.62
C GLY A 40 -6.70 -15.19 5.59
N ILE A 41 -6.99 -14.30 4.63
CA ILE A 41 -7.95 -14.52 3.55
C ILE A 41 -7.38 -14.07 2.20
N ALA A 42 -7.82 -14.73 1.12
CA ALA A 42 -7.44 -14.40 -0.25
C ALA A 42 -8.38 -13.31 -0.81
N LEU A 43 -8.10 -12.06 -0.47
CA LEU A 43 -8.89 -10.89 -0.88
C LEU A 43 -8.85 -10.66 -2.39
N TYR A 44 -7.72 -10.94 -3.02
CA TYR A 44 -7.52 -10.73 -4.45
C TYR A 44 -7.69 -12.04 -5.24
N ARG A 45 -7.99 -11.92 -6.53
CA ARG A 45 -7.94 -13.01 -7.49
C ARG A 45 -6.48 -13.44 -7.67
N LYS A 46 -6.26 -14.73 -7.81
CA LYS A 46 -4.91 -15.29 -8.00
C LYS A 46 -4.23 -14.79 -9.26
N GLU A 47 -5.00 -14.59 -10.33
CA GLU A 47 -4.49 -14.14 -11.64
C GLU A 47 -4.60 -12.63 -11.84
N ALA A 48 -4.97 -11.87 -10.81
CA ALA A 48 -5.02 -10.42 -10.92
C ALA A 48 -3.62 -9.81 -11.08
N LYS A 49 -3.58 -8.62 -11.68
CA LYS A 49 -2.39 -7.76 -11.70
C LYS A 49 -2.47 -6.74 -10.59
N LEU A 50 -1.31 -6.23 -10.16
CA LEU A 50 -1.21 -5.15 -9.19
C LEU A 50 -1.30 -3.82 -9.93
N TRP A 51 -2.46 -3.18 -9.85
CA TRP A 51 -2.75 -1.92 -10.52
C TRP A 51 -2.39 -0.71 -9.65
N GLY A 52 -1.99 0.38 -10.28
CA GLY A 52 -1.82 1.69 -9.64
C GLY A 52 -2.19 2.82 -10.59
N HIS A 53 -2.44 4.01 -10.04
CA HIS A 53 -2.59 5.21 -10.86
C HIS A 53 -1.29 5.47 -11.61
N LYS A 54 -1.35 5.79 -12.91
CA LYS A 54 -0.19 5.94 -13.80
C LYS A 54 0.90 6.85 -13.23
N ASP A 55 0.51 7.91 -12.53
CA ASP A 55 1.46 8.83 -11.91
C ASP A 55 2.17 8.17 -10.71
N MET A 56 1.47 7.39 -9.89
CA MET A 56 2.08 6.65 -8.79
C MET A 56 3.03 5.58 -9.35
N VAL A 57 2.60 4.84 -10.37
CA VAL A 57 3.43 3.86 -11.08
C VAL A 57 4.71 4.53 -11.59
N ALA A 58 4.61 5.66 -12.29
CA ALA A 58 5.77 6.39 -12.80
C ALA A 58 6.75 6.82 -11.68
N LEU A 59 6.25 7.27 -10.53
CA LEU A 59 7.09 7.62 -9.38
C LEU A 59 7.81 6.40 -8.80
N VAL A 60 7.12 5.27 -8.64
CA VAL A 60 7.74 4.03 -8.14
C VAL A 60 8.80 3.53 -9.11
N LEU A 61 8.56 3.55 -10.43
CA LEU A 61 9.58 3.14 -11.41
C LEU A 61 10.82 4.05 -11.34
N ALA A 62 10.63 5.36 -11.19
CA ALA A 62 11.74 6.30 -11.01
C ALA A 62 12.51 6.04 -9.70
N ALA A 63 11.80 5.85 -8.59
CA ALA A 63 12.41 5.50 -7.30
C ALA A 63 13.14 4.16 -7.35
N ALA A 64 12.59 3.18 -8.06
CA ALA A 64 13.22 1.87 -8.26
C ALA A 64 14.56 1.99 -9.00
N ARG A 65 14.62 2.81 -10.06
CA ARG A 65 15.89 3.11 -10.75
C ARG A 65 16.91 3.81 -9.85
N ILE A 66 16.46 4.69 -8.95
CA ILE A 66 17.33 5.32 -7.95
C ILE A 66 17.86 4.27 -6.97
N CYS A 67 16.98 3.51 -6.33
CA CYS A 67 17.34 2.47 -5.38
C CYS A 67 18.30 1.43 -5.99
N ASN A 68 18.04 1.02 -7.23
CA ASN A 68 18.90 0.07 -7.94
C ASN A 68 20.29 0.64 -8.22
N ARG A 69 20.36 1.87 -8.75
CA ARG A 69 21.64 2.52 -9.07
C ARG A 69 22.49 2.81 -7.82
N GLU A 70 21.86 3.29 -6.75
CA GLU A 70 22.58 3.74 -5.55
C GLU A 70 22.90 2.59 -4.58
N TYR A 71 22.03 1.57 -4.50
CA TYR A 71 22.08 0.55 -3.45
C TYR A 71 22.00 -0.89 -3.97
N GLY A 72 21.81 -1.11 -5.28
CA GLY A 72 21.60 -2.44 -5.86
C GLY A 72 20.24 -3.05 -5.50
N TRP A 73 19.30 -2.24 -5.02
CA TRP A 73 17.99 -2.73 -4.58
C TRP A 73 17.00 -2.89 -5.73
N ILE A 74 16.03 -3.79 -5.54
CA ILE A 74 14.82 -3.93 -6.36
C ILE A 74 13.65 -3.47 -5.48
N LEU A 75 12.70 -2.70 -6.01
CA LEU A 75 11.50 -2.34 -5.24
C LEU A 75 10.37 -3.33 -5.53
N GLU A 76 10.01 -4.13 -4.54
CA GLU A 76 8.87 -5.04 -4.60
C GLU A 76 7.60 -4.29 -4.18
N VAL A 77 6.61 -4.27 -5.07
CA VAL A 77 5.30 -3.68 -4.81
C VAL A 77 4.41 -4.74 -4.17
N LYS A 78 3.98 -4.47 -2.93
CA LYS A 78 3.13 -5.36 -2.12
C LYS A 78 1.64 -5.05 -2.29
N ASP A 79 1.30 -3.77 -2.41
CA ASP A 79 -0.06 -3.32 -2.70
C ASP A 79 -0.10 -1.90 -3.29
N CYS A 80 -1.18 -1.57 -4.03
CA CYS A 80 -1.41 -0.23 -4.54
C CYS A 80 -2.91 0.07 -4.70
N LEU A 81 -3.54 -0.32 -5.82
CA LEU A 81 -4.99 -0.23 -5.95
C LEU A 81 -5.66 -1.31 -5.09
N ARG A 82 -6.27 -0.88 -3.98
CA ARG A 82 -7.13 -1.70 -3.12
C ARG A 82 -8.57 -1.20 -3.20
N PRO A 83 -9.44 -1.78 -4.03
CA PRO A 83 -10.81 -1.32 -4.21
C PRO A 83 -11.62 -1.30 -2.91
N VAL A 84 -12.72 -0.55 -2.91
CA VAL A 84 -13.59 -0.37 -1.72
C VAL A 84 -13.99 -1.71 -1.10
N GLU A 85 -14.33 -2.70 -1.91
CA GLU A 85 -14.73 -4.04 -1.47
C GLU A 85 -13.60 -4.79 -0.77
N ALA A 86 -12.35 -4.67 -1.24
CA ALA A 86 -11.20 -5.28 -0.57
C ALA A 86 -10.97 -4.67 0.82
N GLN A 87 -11.05 -3.35 0.95
CA GLN A 87 -10.96 -2.70 2.26
C GLN A 87 -12.10 -3.13 3.19
N ALA A 88 -13.33 -3.23 2.69
CA ALA A 88 -14.46 -3.71 3.47
C ALA A 88 -14.24 -5.16 3.94
N ALA A 89 -13.81 -6.04 3.05
CA ALA A 89 -13.52 -7.43 3.41
C ALA A 89 -12.37 -7.55 4.42
N MET A 90 -11.30 -6.74 4.30
CA MET A 90 -10.22 -6.68 5.29
C MET A 90 -10.75 -6.34 6.69
N GLN A 91 -11.66 -5.37 6.79
CA GLN A 91 -12.22 -4.97 8.09
C GLN A 91 -13.01 -6.08 8.78
N GLU A 92 -13.60 -6.99 8.01
CA GLU A 92 -14.41 -8.09 8.54
C GLU A 92 -13.58 -9.32 8.97
N THR A 93 -12.26 -9.28 8.78
CA THR A 93 -11.36 -10.37 9.17
C THR A 93 -11.28 -10.56 10.67
N GLU A 94 -11.00 -11.78 11.10
CA GLU A 94 -10.91 -12.12 12.53
C GLU A 94 -9.86 -11.28 13.25
N ILE A 95 -8.69 -11.08 12.63
CA ILE A 95 -7.61 -10.28 13.20
C ILE A 95 -8.02 -8.82 13.40
N VAL A 96 -8.67 -8.18 12.42
CA VAL A 96 -9.09 -6.79 12.56
C VAL A 96 -10.23 -6.65 13.59
N ARG A 97 -11.15 -7.61 13.65
CA ARG A 97 -12.21 -7.64 14.68
C ARG A 97 -11.66 -7.84 16.08
N ALA A 98 -10.53 -8.55 16.23
CA ALA A 98 -9.82 -8.69 17.49
C ALA A 98 -9.06 -7.40 17.89
N HIS A 99 -8.72 -6.54 16.93
CA HIS A 99 -7.95 -5.31 17.10
C HIS A 99 -8.71 -4.06 16.58
N PRO A 100 -9.89 -3.72 17.15
CA PRO A 100 -10.67 -2.58 16.69
C PRO A 100 -9.93 -1.23 16.79
N GLU A 101 -8.91 -1.14 17.64
CA GLU A 101 -8.04 0.02 17.79
C GLU A 101 -7.27 0.40 16.53
N TRP A 102 -7.01 -0.54 15.61
CA TRP A 102 -6.35 -0.27 14.32
C TRP A 102 -7.14 0.68 13.42
N MET A 103 -8.44 0.81 13.66
CA MET A 103 -9.34 1.72 12.93
C MET A 103 -9.53 3.07 13.62
N VAL A 104 -8.87 3.34 14.75
CA VAL A 104 -8.94 4.59 15.51
C VAL A 104 -7.64 5.38 15.36
N GLU A 105 -7.71 6.72 15.25
CA GLU A 105 -6.52 7.55 15.06
C GLU A 105 -5.51 7.47 16.23
N PRO A 106 -4.20 7.34 15.96
CA PRO A 106 -3.57 7.14 14.65
C PRO A 106 -3.90 5.75 14.08
N ARG A 107 -4.49 5.71 12.87
CA ARG A 107 -4.99 4.48 12.25
C ARG A 107 -3.87 3.66 11.60
N LEU A 108 -4.02 2.33 11.65
CA LEU A 108 -3.23 1.36 10.87
C LEU A 108 -4.09 0.72 9.75
N LEU A 109 -5.42 0.82 9.86
CA LEU A 109 -6.33 0.38 8.80
C LEU A 109 -7.32 1.49 8.45
N SER A 110 -7.37 1.83 7.17
CA SER A 110 -8.31 2.84 6.65
C SER A 110 -9.70 2.25 6.44
N PRO A 111 -10.78 3.01 6.75
CA PRO A 111 -12.14 2.60 6.40
C PRO A 111 -12.36 2.48 4.89
N PRO A 112 -13.40 1.76 4.43
CA PRO A 112 -13.64 1.50 3.02
C PRO A 112 -13.85 2.80 2.25
N GLY A 113 -13.15 2.93 1.12
CA GLY A 113 -13.13 4.12 0.27
C GLY A 113 -12.31 5.30 0.82
N LYS A 114 -11.66 5.16 1.99
CA LYS A 114 -10.76 6.16 2.56
C LYS A 114 -9.30 5.83 2.26
N GLY A 115 -8.45 6.86 2.31
CA GLY A 115 -7.04 6.75 1.98
C GLY A 115 -6.74 6.76 0.48
N GLY A 116 -5.48 6.51 0.14
CA GLY A 116 -4.98 6.55 -1.24
C GLY A 116 -5.16 5.22 -2.01
N HIS A 117 -5.16 4.07 -1.32
CA HIS A 117 -5.23 2.77 -2.00
C HIS A 117 -6.49 2.59 -2.86
N PRO A 118 -7.71 2.99 -2.44
CA PRO A 118 -8.89 2.89 -3.30
C PRO A 118 -8.85 3.74 -4.56
N ARG A 119 -7.78 4.53 -4.76
CA ARG A 119 -7.57 5.39 -5.92
C ARG A 119 -6.31 4.98 -6.69
N GLY A 120 -5.60 3.92 -6.27
CA GLY A 120 -4.27 3.59 -6.79
C GLY A 120 -3.24 4.70 -6.54
N MET A 121 -3.48 5.56 -5.53
CA MET A 121 -2.66 6.73 -5.19
C MET A 121 -1.92 6.56 -3.85
N ALA A 122 -1.89 5.34 -3.32
CA ALA A 122 -0.99 4.88 -2.27
C ALA A 122 -0.29 3.62 -2.76
N VAL A 123 0.92 3.36 -2.29
CA VAL A 123 1.70 2.17 -2.65
C VAL A 123 2.48 1.68 -1.43
N ASP A 124 2.49 0.36 -1.27
CA ASP A 124 3.25 -0.34 -0.25
C ASP A 124 4.46 -1.01 -0.89
N LEU A 125 5.66 -0.68 -0.40
CA LEU A 125 6.92 -1.09 -1.00
C LEU A 125 7.83 -1.79 0.00
N VAL A 126 8.45 -2.88 -0.44
CA VAL A 126 9.53 -3.56 0.27
C VAL A 126 10.76 -3.60 -0.66
N PRO A 127 11.90 -3.03 -0.27
CA PRO A 127 13.12 -3.17 -1.06
C PRO A 127 13.73 -4.56 -0.84
N LEU A 128 14.23 -5.13 -1.92
CA LEU A 128 14.93 -6.40 -1.95
C LEU A 128 16.39 -6.20 -2.35
N THR A 129 17.25 -7.12 -1.93
CA THR A 129 18.59 -7.29 -2.52
C THR A 129 18.49 -7.73 -3.98
N GLU A 130 19.60 -7.69 -4.70
CA GLU A 130 19.70 -8.24 -6.07
C GLU A 130 19.34 -9.74 -6.17
N ASN A 131 19.41 -10.47 -5.05
CA ASN A 131 19.08 -11.89 -4.97
C ASN A 131 17.61 -12.14 -4.56
N GLY A 132 16.81 -11.08 -4.39
CA GLY A 132 15.40 -11.19 -4.00
C GLY A 132 15.18 -11.41 -2.50
N GLU A 133 16.16 -11.08 -1.66
CA GLU A 133 16.00 -11.16 -0.20
C GLU A 133 15.53 -9.80 0.35
N ASP A 134 14.58 -9.80 1.28
CA ASP A 134 14.10 -8.58 1.93
C ASP A 134 15.27 -7.79 2.56
N ILE A 135 15.35 -6.49 2.27
CA ILE A 135 16.21 -5.59 3.02
C ILE A 135 15.61 -5.41 4.41
N ASP A 136 16.42 -5.56 5.45
CA ASP A 136 15.95 -5.42 6.82
C ASP A 136 15.51 -3.97 7.11
N MET A 137 14.23 -3.84 7.46
CA MET A 137 13.54 -2.61 7.78
C MET A 137 13.05 -2.58 9.24
N GLY A 138 13.49 -3.53 10.08
CA GLY A 138 13.19 -3.60 11.51
C GLY A 138 11.83 -4.19 11.85
N THR A 139 10.89 -4.20 10.90
CA THR A 139 9.64 -4.97 10.95
C THR A 139 9.34 -5.52 9.57
N ARG A 140 8.49 -6.55 9.49
CA ARG A 140 7.89 -6.97 8.23
C ARG A 140 6.89 -5.94 7.72
N PHE A 141 6.54 -6.06 6.43
CA PHE A 141 5.34 -5.46 5.85
C PHE A 141 4.10 -5.90 6.64
N ASP A 142 3.08 -5.04 6.70
CA ASP A 142 1.84 -5.24 7.48
C ASP A 142 2.07 -5.53 8.98
N HIS A 143 3.19 -5.06 9.55
CA HIS A 143 3.38 -5.11 10.99
C HIS A 143 2.46 -4.10 11.69
N PHE A 144 1.29 -4.55 12.12
CA PHE A 144 0.36 -3.75 12.89
C PHE A 144 0.57 -4.00 14.39
N THR A 145 0.99 -2.95 15.11
CA THR A 145 1.23 -3.04 16.55
C THR A 145 -0.08 -3.13 17.34
N GLU A 146 -0.08 -3.95 18.40
CA GLU A 146 -1.13 -3.95 19.42
C GLU A 146 -0.89 -2.84 20.47
N ASP A 147 0.37 -2.41 20.67
CA ASP A 147 0.72 -1.32 21.57
C ASP A 147 0.73 0.01 20.83
N ARG A 148 -0.33 0.79 21.02
CA ARG A 148 -0.49 2.10 20.36
C ARG A 148 0.56 3.14 20.76
N ASN A 149 1.27 2.93 21.88
CA ASN A 149 2.34 3.83 22.32
C ASN A 149 3.72 3.39 21.78
N ASN A 150 3.81 2.20 21.19
CA ASN A 150 5.04 1.63 20.69
C ASN A 150 4.76 0.99 19.32
N ASN A 151 5.02 1.75 18.25
CA ASN A 151 4.87 1.28 16.88
C ASN A 151 6.26 1.13 16.22
N PRO A 152 6.85 -0.08 16.21
CA PRO A 152 8.12 -0.34 15.52
C PRO A 152 8.06 -0.10 14.00
N ALA A 153 6.88 -0.16 13.38
CA ALA A 153 6.72 0.12 11.95
C ALA A 153 6.71 1.63 11.64
N ALA A 154 6.53 2.49 12.66
CA ALA A 154 6.53 3.94 12.47
C ALA A 154 7.86 4.42 11.89
N ARG A 155 7.80 5.32 10.92
CA ARG A 155 8.97 5.76 10.14
C ARG A 155 10.07 6.38 10.99
N ASN A 156 9.71 7.03 12.10
CA ASN A 156 10.64 7.66 13.04
C ASN A 156 11.04 6.76 14.24
N TYR A 157 10.63 5.50 14.24
CA TYR A 157 11.02 4.55 15.28
C TYR A 157 12.52 4.24 15.20
N THR A 158 13.19 4.20 16.34
CA THR A 158 14.66 4.08 16.42
C THR A 158 15.15 3.03 17.43
N ALA A 159 14.26 2.42 18.21
CA ALA A 159 14.60 1.57 19.35
C ALA A 159 14.30 0.08 19.08
N PHE A 160 14.89 -0.49 18.03
CA PHE A 160 14.58 -1.86 17.57
C PHE A 160 15.24 -2.96 18.43
N SER A 161 16.42 -2.68 18.99
CA SER A 161 17.19 -3.60 19.81
C SER A 161 18.14 -2.86 20.77
N ASP A 162 18.84 -3.60 21.63
CA ASP A 162 19.92 -3.08 22.46
C ASP A 162 21.22 -2.77 21.68
N ASP A 163 21.32 -3.18 20.41
CA ASP A 163 22.48 -2.90 19.55
C ASP A 163 22.31 -1.56 18.80
N PRO A 164 23.11 -0.52 19.12
CA PRO A 164 23.01 0.77 18.46
C PRO A 164 23.42 0.73 16.98
N ALA A 165 24.26 -0.22 16.56
CA ALA A 165 24.67 -0.35 15.17
C ALA A 165 23.51 -0.88 14.31
N TYR A 166 22.82 -1.91 14.79
CA TYR A 166 21.61 -2.43 14.16
C TYR A 166 20.53 -1.35 14.04
N ASN A 167 20.24 -0.62 15.12
CA ASN A 167 19.22 0.43 15.10
C ASN A 167 19.53 1.52 14.05
N ARG A 168 20.80 1.94 13.94
CA ARG A 168 21.23 2.90 12.90
C ARG A 168 21.05 2.34 11.48
N MET A 169 21.43 1.09 11.26
CA MET A 169 21.25 0.42 9.96
C MET A 169 19.79 0.42 9.51
N ILE A 170 18.83 0.11 10.41
CA ILE A 170 17.41 0.14 10.08
C ILE A 170 16.93 1.55 9.71
N CYS A 171 17.30 2.56 10.51
CA CYS A 171 16.96 3.95 10.20
C CYS A 171 17.52 4.37 8.83
N GLU A 172 18.79 4.04 8.55
CA GLU A 172 19.43 4.33 7.27
C GLU A 172 18.70 3.64 6.10
N ASN A 173 18.24 2.39 6.27
CA ASN A 173 17.51 1.68 5.22
C ASN A 173 16.15 2.34 4.94
N ARG A 174 15.40 2.69 5.98
CA ARG A 174 14.12 3.41 5.84
C ARG A 174 14.31 4.80 5.21
N ASP A 175 15.38 5.50 5.57
CA ASP A 175 15.72 6.81 5.01
C ASP A 175 16.06 6.71 3.52
N LYS A 176 16.83 5.69 3.09
CA LYS A 176 17.13 5.43 1.67
C LYS A 176 15.86 5.23 0.84
N LEU A 177 14.94 4.38 1.30
CA LEU A 177 13.65 4.16 0.62
C LEU A 177 12.83 5.47 0.56
N THR A 178 12.76 6.19 1.68
CA THR A 178 12.02 7.45 1.78
C THR A 178 12.60 8.52 0.85
N ALA A 179 13.93 8.63 0.80
CA ALA A 179 14.63 9.59 -0.03
C ALA A 179 14.47 9.27 -1.53
N ALA A 180 14.50 7.99 -1.92
CA ALA A 180 14.26 7.60 -3.30
C ALA A 180 12.84 7.96 -3.76
N MET A 181 11.82 7.65 -2.96
CA MET A 181 10.42 7.98 -3.28
C MET A 181 10.16 9.48 -3.30
N THR A 182 10.62 10.21 -2.29
CA THR A 182 10.40 11.67 -2.22
C THR A 182 11.25 12.43 -3.25
N GLY A 183 12.47 11.96 -3.55
CA GLY A 183 13.31 12.48 -4.63
C GLY A 183 12.67 12.31 -6.00
N ALA A 184 12.17 11.10 -6.32
CA ALA A 184 11.44 10.84 -7.56
C ALA A 184 10.21 11.74 -7.71
N ALA A 185 9.45 11.93 -6.62
CA ALA A 185 8.31 12.84 -6.60
C ALA A 185 8.73 14.29 -6.86
N GLN A 186 9.78 14.76 -6.19
CA GLN A 186 10.29 16.12 -6.34
C GLN A 186 10.77 16.39 -7.78
N GLU A 187 11.48 15.46 -8.40
CA GLU A 187 11.90 15.55 -9.80
C GLU A 187 10.70 15.65 -10.76
N ALA A 188 9.61 14.96 -10.45
CA ALA A 188 8.34 15.04 -11.18
C ALA A 188 7.50 16.28 -10.81
N GLY A 189 8.00 17.19 -9.97
CA GLY A 189 7.28 18.38 -9.53
C GLY A 189 6.08 18.08 -8.61
N ARG A 190 6.13 16.97 -7.87
CA ARG A 190 5.08 16.49 -6.97
C ARG A 190 5.58 16.37 -5.54
N VAL A 191 4.63 16.29 -4.61
CA VAL A 191 4.90 16.04 -3.19
C VAL A 191 4.19 14.74 -2.81
N LEU A 192 4.94 13.81 -2.22
CA LEU A 192 4.39 12.61 -1.60
C LEU A 192 4.28 12.80 -0.09
N LEU A 193 3.35 12.05 0.50
CA LEU A 193 3.26 11.79 1.92
C LEU A 193 3.80 10.38 2.19
N PRO A 194 5.04 10.23 2.68
CA PRO A 194 5.47 9.01 3.35
C PRO A 194 4.66 8.87 4.63
N LEU A 195 3.91 7.76 4.79
CA LEU A 195 3.05 7.62 5.95
C LEU A 195 3.92 7.57 7.23
N PRO A 196 3.62 8.34 8.29
CA PRO A 196 4.45 8.32 9.49
C PRO A 196 4.33 7.02 10.29
N GLN A 197 3.17 6.34 10.21
CA GLN A 197 2.87 5.12 10.96
C GLN A 197 3.49 3.86 10.35
N GLU A 198 3.80 3.88 9.05
CA GLU A 198 4.17 2.69 8.27
C GLU A 198 5.33 3.06 7.34
N TRP A 199 6.47 2.38 7.48
CA TRP A 199 7.68 2.70 6.70
C TRP A 199 7.56 2.32 5.22
N TRP A 200 6.70 1.36 4.88
CA TRP A 200 6.49 0.84 3.53
C TRP A 200 5.51 1.69 2.69
N ASP A 201 4.64 2.46 3.34
CA ASP A 201 3.51 3.15 2.69
C ASP A 201 3.89 4.58 2.23
N PHE A 202 3.64 4.86 0.96
CA PHE A 202 3.78 6.18 0.33
C PHE A 202 2.52 6.57 -0.41
N ARG A 203 2.06 7.82 -0.24
CA ARG A 203 0.78 8.29 -0.80
C ARG A 203 0.88 9.65 -1.46
N PHE A 204 -0.01 9.91 -2.41
CA PHE A 204 -0.31 11.28 -2.79
C PHE A 204 -0.92 12.03 -1.61
N MET A 205 -0.78 13.36 -1.62
CA MET A 205 -1.29 14.20 -0.55
C MET A 205 -2.83 14.02 -0.39
N PRO A 206 -3.38 14.08 0.84
CA PRO A 206 -4.81 13.93 1.09
C PRO A 206 -5.67 14.88 0.26
N GLU A 207 -5.21 16.11 0.02
CA GLU A 207 -5.91 17.11 -0.79
C GLU A 207 -6.00 16.71 -2.26
N GLU A 208 -5.00 16.00 -2.78
CA GLU A 208 -5.01 15.47 -4.14
C GLU A 208 -5.93 14.26 -4.24
N THR A 209 -5.77 13.28 -3.35
CA THR A 209 -6.59 12.06 -3.35
C THR A 209 -8.08 12.36 -3.14
N ALA A 210 -8.43 13.33 -2.29
CA ALA A 210 -9.81 13.72 -2.01
C ALA A 210 -10.57 14.29 -3.22
N ARG A 211 -9.86 14.70 -4.29
CA ARG A 211 -10.47 15.16 -5.54
C ARG A 211 -11.12 14.03 -6.32
N PHE A 212 -10.72 12.78 -6.07
CA PHE A 212 -11.19 11.61 -6.81
C PHE A 212 -12.12 10.74 -5.95
N ALA A 213 -13.13 10.15 -6.59
CA ALA A 213 -13.94 9.11 -5.98
C ALA A 213 -13.08 7.85 -5.79
N PRO A 214 -13.31 7.05 -4.73
CA PRO A 214 -12.67 5.75 -4.62
C PRO A 214 -13.23 4.80 -5.67
N LEU A 215 -12.40 3.90 -6.18
CA LEU A 215 -12.76 2.88 -7.15
C LEU A 215 -13.37 1.68 -6.43
N ALA A 216 -14.58 1.30 -6.85
CA ALA A 216 -15.15 -0.01 -6.58
C ALA A 216 -14.63 -1.01 -7.62
N ASP A 217 -14.42 -2.27 -7.23
CA ASP A 217 -13.99 -3.32 -8.16
C ASP A 217 -15.02 -3.54 -9.27
N ALA A 218 -16.31 -3.36 -8.95
CA ALA A 218 -17.41 -3.46 -9.90
C ALA A 218 -17.35 -2.42 -11.03
N ASP A 219 -16.70 -1.27 -10.80
CA ASP A 219 -16.58 -0.19 -11.79
C ASP A 219 -15.36 -0.38 -12.72
N LEU A 220 -14.50 -1.36 -12.44
CA LEU A 220 -13.34 -1.67 -13.28
C LEU A 220 -13.73 -2.58 -14.46
N PRO A 221 -13.03 -2.44 -15.62
CA PRO A 221 -13.08 -3.45 -16.67
C PRO A 221 -12.76 -4.84 -16.12
N GLU A 222 -13.34 -5.91 -16.71
CA GLU A 222 -13.22 -7.27 -16.15
C GLU A 222 -11.75 -7.72 -16.02
N GLU A 223 -10.90 -7.33 -16.97
CA GLU A 223 -9.46 -7.61 -16.97
C GLU A 223 -8.67 -6.84 -15.91
N MET A 224 -9.26 -5.79 -15.32
CA MET A 224 -8.66 -4.98 -14.26
C MET A 224 -9.23 -5.31 -12.87
N LYS A 225 -10.25 -6.17 -12.79
CA LYS A 225 -10.82 -6.58 -11.50
C LYS A 225 -9.81 -7.38 -10.69
N ILE A 226 -9.65 -6.97 -9.44
CA ILE A 226 -8.65 -7.50 -8.52
C ILE A 226 -9.32 -8.29 -7.40
N VAL A 227 -10.52 -7.88 -6.97
CA VAL A 227 -11.18 -8.48 -5.81
C VAL A 227 -11.68 -9.88 -6.13
N ASN A 228 -11.40 -10.82 -5.23
CA ASN A 228 -11.94 -12.17 -5.28
C ASN A 228 -13.49 -12.09 -5.29
N PRO A 229 -14.17 -12.74 -6.27
CA PRO A 229 -15.62 -12.63 -6.42
C PRO A 229 -16.44 -12.93 -5.16
N VAL A 230 -15.90 -13.72 -4.22
CA VAL A 230 -16.54 -13.99 -2.91
C VAL A 230 -16.76 -12.71 -2.10
N TYR A 231 -15.92 -11.69 -2.29
CA TYR A 231 -15.97 -10.40 -1.59
C TYR A 231 -16.45 -9.25 -2.48
N ALA A 232 -16.71 -9.48 -3.77
CA ALA A 232 -17.08 -8.43 -4.72
C ALA A 232 -18.52 -7.90 -4.56
N ALA A 233 -19.33 -8.54 -3.72
CA ALA A 233 -20.62 -8.01 -3.33
C ALA A 233 -20.42 -6.98 -2.20
N ALA A 234 -20.63 -5.69 -2.51
CA ALA A 234 -20.51 -4.60 -1.56
C ALA A 234 -21.30 -4.89 -0.25
N PRO A 235 -20.83 -4.41 0.91
CA PRO A 235 -21.72 -4.26 2.06
C PRO A 235 -22.86 -3.35 1.59
N GLN A 236 -24.10 -3.82 1.66
CA GLN A 236 -25.24 -2.92 1.55
C GLN A 236 -25.10 -1.91 2.68
N GLN A 237 -24.61 -0.71 2.38
CA GLN A 237 -24.84 0.43 3.25
C GLN A 237 -26.35 0.56 3.35
N GLU A 238 -26.91 0.21 4.51
CA GLU A 238 -28.27 0.59 4.87
C GLU A 238 -28.37 2.10 4.62
N ARG A 239 -29.06 2.47 3.54
CA ARG A 239 -29.57 3.82 3.41
C ARG A 239 -30.53 3.98 4.57
N SER A 240 -30.06 4.61 5.65
CA SER A 240 -30.92 5.18 6.67
C SER A 240 -31.90 6.10 5.95
N SER A 241 -33.09 5.58 5.67
CA SER A 241 -34.27 6.37 5.42
C SER A 241 -34.60 7.09 6.72
N ALA A 242 -34.07 8.30 6.85
CA ALA A 242 -34.65 9.29 7.73
C ALA A 242 -35.98 9.76 7.11
N ASP A 243 -37.02 8.95 7.33
CA ASP A 243 -38.41 9.41 7.38
C ASP A 243 -38.80 9.42 8.86
N GLY A 244 -39.09 10.61 9.39
CA GLY A 244 -39.48 10.87 10.77
C GLY A 244 -39.36 12.33 11.15
#